data_AF-A0A8S2T9H2-F1
#
_entry.id   AF-A0A8S2T9H2-F1
#
_cell.length_a   1.000
_cell.length_b   1.000
_cell.length_c   1.000
_cell.angle_alpha   90.00
_cell.angle_beta   90.00
_cell.angle_gamma   90.00
#
_symmetry.space_group_name_H-M   'P 1'
#
loop_
_entity.id
_entity.type
_entity.pdbx_description
1 polymer ?
#
loop_
_entity_poly.entity_id
_entity_poly.type
_entity_poly.pdbx_seq_one_letter_code
_entity_poly.pdbx_strand_id
1 'polypeptide(L)'
;DIGELNVYTRTANGGPMNLIWTKNTEVGDFWDRADLALFNSQPFQIVLEAVVGDGFAGDIAIDDTSFTTSCILSNINLPTDTTPVPTTTTPNQCVANGQFMCVENGQCI
;
A
#
# COMPACT_ATOMS: atom_id res chain seq x y z
N ASP A 1 13.52 -0.68 -10.96
CA ASP A 1 12.98 -1.49 -9.86
C ASP A 1 11.82 -0.73 -9.25
N ILE A 2 10.71 -1.40 -8.99
CA ILE A 2 9.44 -0.83 -8.51
C ILE A 2 9.26 -1.11 -7.00
N GLY A 3 10.02 -2.06 -6.45
CA GLY A 3 9.83 -2.54 -5.09
C GLY A 3 8.86 -3.72 -5.01
N GLU A 4 8.31 -3.96 -3.82
CA GLU A 4 7.49 -5.13 -3.51
C GLU A 4 6.22 -4.72 -2.74
N LEU A 5 5.08 -5.29 -3.12
CA LEU A 5 3.84 -5.22 -2.36
C LEU A 5 3.59 -6.54 -1.65
N ASN A 6 3.62 -6.49 -0.32
CA ASN A 6 3.35 -7.62 0.55
C ASN A 6 1.97 -7.49 1.20
N VAL A 7 1.30 -8.63 1.37
CA VAL A 7 0.04 -8.73 2.10
C VAL A 7 0.20 -9.73 3.23
N TYR A 8 -0.01 -9.27 4.45
CA TYR A 8 0.07 -10.09 5.66
C TYR A 8 -1.26 -10.16 6.39
N THR A 9 -1.35 -11.13 7.29
CA THR A 9 -2.35 -11.16 8.36
C THR A 9 -1.66 -11.09 9.72
N ARG A 10 -2.30 -10.43 10.70
CA ARG A 10 -1.84 -10.40 12.09
C ARG A 10 -3.02 -10.42 13.06
N THR A 11 -2.82 -10.98 14.25
CA THR A 11 -3.86 -11.11 15.29
C THR A 11 -3.69 -10.12 16.46
N ALA A 12 -2.56 -9.39 16.52
CA ALA A 12 -2.26 -8.40 17.57
C ALA A 12 -1.34 -7.27 17.03
N ASN A 13 -1.30 -6.10 17.71
CA ASN A 13 -0.37 -5.02 17.34
C ASN A 13 1.07 -5.45 17.54
N GLY A 14 1.95 -5.09 16.59
CA GLY A 14 3.36 -5.47 16.66
C GLY A 14 3.58 -6.98 16.85
N GLY A 15 2.53 -7.78 16.65
CA GLY A 15 2.57 -9.23 16.74
C GLY A 15 3.17 -9.84 15.48
N PRO A 16 3.34 -11.17 15.46
CA PRO A 16 3.85 -11.85 14.28
C PRO A 16 2.93 -11.61 13.09
N MET A 17 3.53 -11.21 11.98
CA MET A 17 2.87 -11.08 10.69
C MET A 17 3.00 -12.41 9.93
N ASN A 18 1.91 -12.88 9.35
CA ASN A 18 1.88 -14.05 8.49
C ASN A 18 1.70 -13.62 7.03
N LEU A 19 2.72 -13.84 6.20
CA LEU A 19 2.71 -13.47 4.78
C LEU A 19 1.70 -14.32 4.02
N ILE A 20 0.80 -13.67 3.30
CA ILE A 20 -0.23 -14.31 2.47
C ILE A 20 0.16 -14.23 0.99
N TRP A 21 0.69 -13.09 0.57
CA TRP A 21 0.98 -12.83 -0.84
C TRP A 21 2.06 -11.77 -0.99
N THR A 22 2.82 -11.89 -2.07
CA THR A 22 3.81 -10.90 -2.49
C THR A 22 3.70 -10.67 -4.00
N LYS A 23 3.94 -9.43 -4.42
CA LYS A 23 4.22 -9.05 -5.80
C LYS A 23 5.43 -8.13 -5.83
N ASN A 24 6.48 -8.60 -6.49
CA ASN A 24 7.76 -7.91 -6.68
C ASN A 24 8.13 -7.76 -8.16
N THR A 25 7.13 -7.81 -9.03
CA THR A 25 7.32 -7.72 -10.49
C THR A 25 6.50 -6.59 -11.05
N GLU A 26 7.10 -5.87 -11.99
CA GLU A 26 6.43 -4.84 -12.77
C GLU A 26 5.26 -5.43 -13.55
N VAL A 27 4.13 -4.74 -13.50
CA VAL A 27 2.94 -5.09 -14.29
C VAL A 27 2.85 -4.24 -15.56
N GLY A 28 3.39 -3.02 -15.55
CA GLY A 28 3.28 -2.04 -16.63
C GLY A 28 2.17 -1.02 -16.37
N ASP A 29 1.79 -0.26 -17.39
CA ASP A 29 0.84 0.86 -17.26
C ASP A 29 -0.63 0.41 -17.23
N PHE A 30 -0.97 -0.54 -16.36
CA PHE A 30 -2.33 -1.02 -16.15
C PHE A 30 -2.56 -1.52 -14.72
N TRP A 31 -3.84 -1.53 -14.31
CA TRP A 31 -4.25 -2.12 -13.05
C TRP A 31 -4.23 -3.65 -13.12
N ASP A 32 -3.43 -4.28 -12.26
CA ASP A 32 -3.40 -5.74 -12.07
C ASP A 32 -4.23 -6.12 -10.86
N ARG A 33 -5.25 -6.96 -11.06
CA ARG A 33 -6.15 -7.40 -9.99
C ARG A 33 -5.61 -8.66 -9.32
N ALA A 34 -5.56 -8.65 -7.99
CA ALA A 34 -5.26 -9.83 -7.18
C ALA A 34 -6.46 -10.25 -6.32
N ASP A 35 -6.80 -11.54 -6.36
CA ASP A 35 -7.75 -12.16 -5.43
C ASP A 35 -6.98 -13.07 -4.46
N LEU A 36 -7.08 -12.81 -3.16
CA LEU A 36 -6.28 -13.48 -2.13
C LEU A 36 -7.18 -14.38 -1.26
N ALA A 37 -6.81 -15.64 -1.11
CA ALA A 37 -7.50 -16.56 -0.20
C ALA A 37 -7.03 -16.34 1.25
N LEU A 38 -7.97 -15.99 2.12
CA LEU A 38 -7.69 -15.71 3.53
C LEU A 38 -8.19 -16.86 4.41
N PHE A 39 -7.29 -17.42 5.21
CA PHE A 39 -7.60 -18.52 6.12
C PHE A 39 -7.14 -18.16 7.54
N ASN A 40 -8.07 -17.69 8.37
CA ASN A 40 -7.81 -17.39 9.78
C ASN A 40 -8.99 -17.84 10.64
N SER A 41 -8.70 -18.58 11.71
CA SER A 41 -9.70 -19.03 12.70
C SER A 41 -9.94 -18.03 13.82
N GLN A 42 -9.13 -16.97 13.88
CA GLN A 42 -9.18 -15.91 14.88
C GLN A 42 -9.40 -14.56 14.19
N PRO A 43 -9.98 -13.55 14.87
CA PRO A 43 -10.01 -12.18 14.38
C PRO A 43 -8.62 -11.68 13.98
N PHE A 44 -8.53 -11.06 12.80
CA PHE A 44 -7.25 -10.65 12.21
C PHE A 44 -7.37 -9.31 11.49
N GLN A 45 -6.23 -8.64 11.32
CA GLN A 45 -6.04 -7.50 10.42
C GLN A 45 -5.35 -7.98 9.15
N ILE A 46 -5.71 -7.36 8.02
CA ILE A 46 -4.90 -7.38 6.81
C ILE A 46 -3.94 -6.20 6.87
N VAL A 47 -2.66 -6.46 6.57
CA VAL A 47 -1.62 -5.44 6.47
C VAL A 47 -1.12 -5.43 5.03
N LEU A 48 -1.23 -4.28 4.37
CA LEU A 48 -0.65 -4.02 3.06
C LEU A 48 0.67 -3.27 3.30
N GLU A 49 1.79 -3.85 2.88
CA GLU A 49 3.12 -3.27 3.06
C GLU A 49 3.76 -3.06 1.69
N ALA A 50 4.08 -1.81 1.37
CA ALA A 50 4.91 -1.48 0.22
C ALA A 50 6.37 -1.35 0.69
N VAL A 51 7.26 -2.13 0.07
CA VAL A 51 8.69 -2.07 0.27
C VAL A 51 9.29 -1.32 -0.91
N VAL A 52 9.93 -0.19 -0.63
CA VAL A 52 10.60 0.63 -1.65
C VAL A 52 11.81 -0.12 -2.19
N GLY A 53 11.87 -0.28 -3.52
CA GLY A 53 13.03 -0.87 -4.20
C GLY A 53 14.19 0.12 -4.35
N ASP A 54 15.25 -0.29 -5.04
CA ASP A 54 16.46 0.53 -5.20
C ASP A 54 16.35 1.61 -6.31
N GLY A 55 15.22 1.65 -7.02
CA GLY A 55 14.96 2.57 -8.14
C GLY A 55 14.05 3.73 -7.77
N PHE A 56 14.08 4.80 -8.59
CA PHE A 56 13.27 6.02 -8.39
C PHE A 56 12.05 6.14 -9.32
N ALA A 57 11.89 5.20 -10.25
CA ALA A 57 10.94 5.33 -11.35
C ALA A 57 9.66 4.49 -11.18
N GLY A 58 9.57 3.72 -10.10
CA GLY A 58 8.43 2.84 -9.84
C GLY A 58 7.62 3.30 -8.64
N ASP A 59 6.31 3.31 -8.81
CA ASP A 59 5.33 3.59 -7.77
C ASP A 59 4.44 2.37 -7.56
N ILE A 60 3.84 2.26 -6.37
CA ILE A 60 2.82 1.25 -6.05
C ILE A 60 1.52 1.97 -5.71
N ALA A 61 0.47 1.70 -6.48
CA ALA A 61 -0.87 2.22 -6.27
C ALA A 61 -1.86 1.08 -5.97
N ILE A 62 -2.82 1.34 -5.08
CA ILE A 62 -3.85 0.39 -4.65
C ILE A 62 -5.19 1.12 -4.65
N ASP A 63 -6.21 0.51 -5.24
CA ASP A 63 -7.58 1.03 -5.24
C ASP A 63 -8.60 -0.12 -5.15
N ASP A 64 -9.86 0.20 -4.88
CA ASP A 64 -11.01 -0.72 -4.92
C ASP A 64 -10.88 -2.00 -4.09
N THR A 65 -10.27 -1.92 -2.90
CA THR A 65 -10.16 -3.06 -1.98
C THR A 65 -11.54 -3.51 -1.48
N SER A 66 -11.81 -4.81 -1.57
CA SER A 66 -13.07 -5.39 -1.11
C SER A 66 -12.88 -6.76 -0.48
N PHE A 67 -13.89 -7.20 0.29
CA PHE A 67 -13.91 -8.49 0.96
C PHE A 67 -15.06 -9.34 0.45
N THR A 68 -14.89 -10.65 0.47
CA THR A 68 -16.00 -11.58 0.20
C THR A 68 -17.05 -11.50 1.30
N THR A 69 -18.29 -11.91 1.00
CA THR A 69 -19.40 -11.93 1.96
C THR A 69 -19.16 -12.83 3.18
N SER A 70 -18.20 -13.75 3.10
CA SER A 70 -17.77 -14.61 4.22
C SER A 70 -16.84 -13.90 5.21
N CYS A 71 -16.24 -12.76 4.86
CA CYS A 71 -15.48 -11.96 5.81
C CYS A 71 -16.43 -11.16 6.69
N ILE A 72 -16.31 -11.36 8.00
CA ILE A 72 -17.14 -10.70 9.00
C ILE A 72 -16.27 -9.70 9.76
N LEU A 73 -16.73 -8.45 9.83
CA LEU A 73 -16.08 -7.42 10.61
C LEU A 73 -16.04 -7.82 12.09
N SER A 74 -14.85 -7.83 12.69
CA SER A 74 -14.71 -8.10 14.11
C SER A 74 -15.03 -6.85 14.93
N ASN A 75 -15.79 -7.02 16.00
CA ASN A 75 -16.04 -5.96 16.99
C ASN A 75 -14.92 -5.84 18.04
N ILE A 76 -13.87 -6.65 17.91
CA ILE A 76 -12.68 -6.54 18.73
C ILE A 76 -11.87 -5.37 18.17
N ASN A 77 -11.53 -4.42 19.02
CA ASN A 77 -10.55 -3.39 18.68
C ASN A 77 -9.19 -4.06 18.48
N LEU A 78 -8.91 -4.45 17.24
CA LEU A 78 -7.57 -4.80 16.82
C LEU A 78 -6.77 -3.50 16.76
N PRO A 79 -5.53 -3.46 17.29
CA PRO A 79 -4.85 -2.19 17.44
C PRO A 79 -4.52 -1.58 16.08
N THR A 80 -4.90 -0.33 15.90
CA THR A 80 -4.49 0.49 14.76
C THR A 80 -3.02 0.81 14.92
N ASP A 81 -2.18 0.32 14.01
CA ASP A 81 -0.90 0.97 13.80
C ASP A 81 -1.19 2.30 13.12
N THR A 82 -0.74 3.40 13.72
CA THR A 82 -0.69 4.66 12.99
C THR A 82 0.48 4.55 12.04
N THR A 83 0.21 4.30 10.76
CA THR A 83 1.19 4.64 9.73
C THR A 83 1.45 6.15 9.84
N PRO A 84 2.70 6.62 9.73
CA PRO A 84 2.93 8.03 9.49
C PRO A 84 2.09 8.40 8.28
N VAL A 85 1.28 9.45 8.41
CA VAL A 85 0.48 9.97 7.29
C VAL A 85 1.46 10.15 6.13
N PRO A 86 1.18 9.58 4.94
CA PRO A 86 2.05 9.79 3.79
C PRO A 86 2.22 11.29 3.61
N THR A 87 3.47 11.75 3.56
CA THR A 87 3.77 13.15 3.33
C THR A 87 3.20 13.51 1.97
N THR A 88 2.04 14.16 1.95
CA THR A 88 1.49 14.69 0.71
C THR A 88 2.44 15.79 0.27
N THR A 89 3.07 15.61 -0.89
CA THR A 89 3.83 16.68 -1.52
C THR A 89 2.89 17.87 -1.70
N THR A 90 3.37 19.08 -1.43
CA THR A 90 2.64 20.31 -1.70
C THR A 90 2.04 20.26 -3.11
N PRO A 91 0.77 20.67 -3.31
CA PRO A 91 0.13 20.68 -4.62
C PRO A 91 1.02 21.35 -5.66
N ASN A 92 1.08 20.79 -6.87
CA ASN A 92 1.89 21.34 -7.95
C ASN A 92 1.53 22.84 -8.17
N GLN A 93 2.47 23.73 -7.88
CA GLN A 93 2.29 25.18 -8.04
C GLN A 93 2.83 25.70 -9.39
N CYS A 94 3.26 24.80 -10.27
CA CYS A 94 3.76 25.18 -11.58
C CYS A 94 2.62 25.64 -12.48
N VAL A 95 2.78 26.82 -13.07
CA VAL A 95 1.77 27.50 -13.89
C VAL A 95 1.78 27.07 -15.36
N ALA A 96 2.87 26.43 -15.82
CA ALA A 96 2.95 25.94 -17.20
C ALA A 96 2.47 24.49 -17.30
N ASN A 97 1.75 24.19 -18.37
CA ASN A 97 1.28 22.85 -18.65
C ASN A 97 2.45 21.89 -18.81
N GLY A 98 2.38 20.75 -18.11
CA GLY A 98 3.39 19.70 -18.17
C GLY A 98 4.63 19.94 -17.31
N GLN A 99 4.64 20.99 -16.47
CA GLN A 99 5.72 21.19 -15.50
C GLN A 99 5.42 20.52 -14.17
N PHE A 100 6.46 19.99 -13.54
CA PHE A 100 6.40 19.35 -12.23
C PHE A 100 7.29 20.11 -11.25
N MET A 101 6.83 20.24 -10.01
CA MET A 101 7.59 20.91 -8.95
C MET A 101 8.54 19.92 -8.28
N CYS A 102 9.85 20.18 -8.35
CA CYS A 102 10.86 19.40 -7.63
C CYS A 102 10.66 19.52 -6.12
N VAL A 103 10.54 18.38 -5.43
CA VAL A 103 10.26 18.34 -3.98
C VAL A 103 11.41 18.94 -3.16
N GLU A 104 12.65 18.81 -3.62
CA GLU A 104 13.83 19.27 -2.88
C GLU A 104 13.99 20.80 -2.84
N ASN A 105 13.59 21.51 -3.89
CA ASN A 105 13.88 22.94 -4.04
C ASN A 105 12.69 23.79 -4.53
N GLY A 106 11.54 23.19 -4.78
CA GLY A 106 10.34 23.87 -5.27
C GLY A 106 10.45 24.40 -6.70
N GLN A 107 11.49 24.01 -7.45
CA GLN A 107 11.68 24.49 -8.82
C GLN A 107 10.78 23.71 -9.80
N CYS A 108 10.15 24.44 -10.71
CA CYS A 108 9.39 23.83 -11.81
C CYS A 108 10.33 23.37 -12.93
N ILE A 109 10.22 22.10 -13.32
CA ILE A 109 10.88 21.51 -14.49
C ILE A 109 9.85 21.16 -15.55
#